data_AF-A0A7S3LYI7-F1
#
_entry.id   AF-A0A7S3LYI7-F1
#
_cell.length_a   1.000
_cell.length_b   1.000
_cell.length_c   1.000
_cell.angle_alpha   90.00
_cell.angle_beta   90.00
_cell.angle_gamma   90.00
#
_symmetry.space_group_name_H-M   'P 1'
#
loop_
_entity.id
_entity.type
_entity.pdbx_description
1 polymer ?
#
loop_
_entity_poly.entity_id
_entity_poly.type
_entity_poly.pdbx_seq_one_letter_code
_entity_poly.pdbx_strand_id
1 'polypeptide(L)'
;MARSGRSKCKEFRCKETIDEGELRIGIKTEEHDHGGDTLGWYHPKCLWKTFCYKSNANPRIKKIEDIVNYRTLEEDEVEVFNALIRKGAPAAEAAPAAIAASPIA
;
A
#
# COMPACT_ATOMS: atom_id res chain seq x y z
N MET A 1 -5.00 -7.00 -1.70
CA MET A 1 -4.14 -7.85 -0.83
C MET A 1 -2.87 -8.38 -1.52
N ALA A 2 -1.86 -8.74 -0.74
CA ALA A 2 -0.63 -9.40 -1.19
C ALA A 2 -0.90 -10.86 -1.61
N ARG A 3 -0.67 -11.19 -2.90
CA ARG A 3 -0.83 -12.57 -3.43
C ARG A 3 0.26 -13.55 -2.96
N SER A 4 1.34 -13.05 -2.36
CA SER A 4 2.42 -13.85 -1.78
C SER A 4 3.24 -12.99 -0.83
N GLY A 5 3.74 -13.59 0.26
CA GLY A 5 4.62 -12.99 1.27
C GLY A 5 6.05 -12.65 0.83
N ARG A 6 6.28 -12.45 -0.48
CA ARG A 6 7.62 -12.21 -1.06
C ARG A 6 8.00 -10.74 -1.18
N SER A 7 7.05 -9.83 -0.97
CA SER A 7 7.27 -8.40 -1.13
C SER A 7 7.74 -7.79 0.18
N LYS A 8 8.77 -6.94 0.13
CA LYS A 8 9.25 -6.19 1.29
C LYS A 8 8.79 -4.75 1.21
N CYS A 9 8.38 -4.18 2.34
CA CYS A 9 8.02 -2.78 2.42
C CYS A 9 9.25 -1.92 2.11
N LYS A 10 9.18 -1.09 1.05
CA LYS A 10 10.25 -0.16 0.67
C LYS A 10 10.32 1.09 1.56
N GLU A 11 9.51 1.17 2.61
CA GLU A 11 9.59 2.27 3.58
C GLU A 11 10.85 2.12 4.43
N PHE A 12 11.57 3.23 4.59
CA PHE A 12 12.94 3.20 5.12
C PHE A 12 13.02 2.77 6.60
N ARG A 13 11.99 3.03 7.41
CA ARG A 13 11.96 2.68 8.84
C ARG A 13 11.31 1.33 9.10
N CYS A 14 10.39 0.90 8.24
CA CYS A 14 9.75 -0.41 8.33
C CYS A 14 10.70 -1.51 7.83
N LYS A 15 11.02 -1.55 6.53
CA LYS A 15 11.81 -2.63 5.89
C LYS A 15 11.33 -4.06 6.20
N GLU A 16 10.12 -4.22 6.72
CA GLU A 16 9.52 -5.51 7.06
C GLU A 16 8.99 -6.21 5.80
N THR A 17 8.88 -7.52 5.88
CA THR A 17 8.25 -8.33 4.84
C THR A 17 6.74 -8.20 4.96
N ILE A 18 6.05 -8.03 3.83
CA ILE A 18 4.60 -7.97 3.74
C ILE A 18 4.12 -9.41 3.59
N ASP A 19 3.35 -9.92 4.56
CA ASP A 19 2.89 -11.31 4.55
C ASP A 19 1.80 -11.56 3.48
N GLU A 20 1.49 -12.83 3.23
CA GLU A 20 0.43 -13.20 2.29
C GLU A 20 -0.94 -12.85 2.89
N GLY A 21 -1.84 -12.30 2.07
CA GLY A 21 -3.13 -11.80 2.54
C GLY A 21 -3.07 -10.42 3.20
N GLU A 22 -1.87 -9.87 3.46
CA GLU A 22 -1.76 -8.53 4.04
C GLU A 22 -2.03 -7.42 2.99
N LEU A 23 -2.61 -6.32 3.46
CA LEU A 23 -2.91 -5.16 2.63
C LEU A 23 -1.62 -4.43 2.25
N ARG A 24 -1.38 -4.31 0.94
CA ARG A 24 -0.23 -3.57 0.40
C ARG A 24 -0.61 -2.71 -0.78
N ILE A 25 0.16 -1.65 -0.96
CA ILE A 25 0.01 -0.72 -2.07
C ILE A 25 1.33 -0.58 -2.82
N GLY A 26 1.25 -0.62 -4.13
CA GLY A 26 2.38 -0.45 -5.04
C GLY A 26 2.42 0.98 -5.57
N ILE A 27 3.56 1.65 -5.47
CA ILE A 27 3.81 2.87 -6.25
C ILE A 27 4.71 2.50 -7.41
N LYS A 28 4.30 2.87 -8.62
CA LYS A 28 5.15 2.81 -9.80
C LYS A 28 6.06 4.02 -9.78
N THR A 29 7.35 3.81 -9.53
CA THR A 29 8.35 4.87 -9.57
C THR A 29 9.12 4.70 -10.88
N GLU A 30 9.11 5.75 -11.69
CA GLU A 30 10.01 5.86 -12.84
C GLU A 30 11.45 6.01 -12.32
N GLU A 31 12.30 5.05 -12.64
CA GLU A 31 13.71 5.17 -12.30
C GLU A 31 14.37 6.08 -13.34
N HIS A 32 14.97 7.17 -12.87
CA HIS A 32 15.63 8.16 -13.74
C HIS A 32 16.85 7.58 -14.49
N ASP A 33 17.38 6.44 -14.02
CA ASP A 33 18.61 5.82 -14.50
C ASP A 33 18.30 4.60 -15.40
N HIS A 34 17.61 4.82 -16.53
CA HIS A 34 17.50 3.87 -17.67
C HIS A 34 17.09 2.39 -17.39
N GLY A 35 16.66 2.05 -16.17
CA GLY A 35 16.44 0.67 -15.69
C GLY A 35 15.00 0.16 -15.73
N GLY A 36 14.07 0.98 -16.24
CA GLY A 36 12.65 0.64 -16.33
C GLY A 36 11.86 0.99 -15.07
N ASP A 37 10.53 0.88 -15.19
CA ASP A 37 9.63 1.22 -14.10
C ASP A 37 9.75 0.20 -12.96
N THR A 38 10.10 0.65 -11.76
CA THR A 38 10.11 -0.24 -10.59
C THR A 38 8.85 -0.04 -9.76
N LEU A 39 8.12 -1.12 -9.51
CA LEU A 39 7.00 -1.12 -8.57
C LEU A 39 7.52 -1.28 -7.13
N GLY A 40 7.45 -0.22 -6.33
CA GLY A 40 7.75 -0.25 -4.91
C GLY A 40 6.55 -0.68 -4.09
N TRP A 41 6.65 -1.78 -3.35
CA TRP A 41 5.60 -2.24 -2.43
C TRP A 41 5.74 -1.58 -1.06
N TYR A 42 4.62 -1.15 -0.49
CA TYR A 42 4.55 -0.51 0.81
C TYR A 42 3.31 -1.00 1.59
N HIS A 43 3.40 -1.00 2.91
CA HIS A 43 2.20 -1.02 3.75
C HIS A 43 1.42 0.28 3.52
N PRO A 44 0.07 0.27 3.58
CA PRO A 44 -0.76 1.46 3.43
C PRO A 44 -0.34 2.59 4.37
N LYS A 45 -0.10 2.28 5.65
CA LYS A 45 0.34 3.25 6.66
C LYS A 45 1.74 3.81 6.38
N CYS A 46 2.66 2.93 6.00
CA CYS A 46 4.02 3.29 5.62
C CYS A 46 4.04 4.20 4.39
N LEU A 47 3.19 3.92 3.41
CA LEU A 47 3.06 4.75 2.23
C LEU A 47 2.67 6.18 2.57
N TRP A 48 1.70 6.35 3.48
CA TRP A 48 1.30 7.69 3.91
C TRP A 48 2.42 8.45 4.60
N LYS A 49 3.28 7.78 5.37
CA LYS A 49 4.49 8.41 5.92
C LYS A 49 5.40 8.90 4.80
N THR A 50 5.54 8.13 3.72
CA THR A 50 6.35 8.55 2.56
C THR A 50 5.82 9.81 1.89
N PHE A 51 4.50 10.04 1.85
CA PHE A 51 3.95 11.29 1.34
C PHE A 51 4.31 12.51 2.20
N CYS A 52 4.57 12.33 3.50
CA CYS A 52 4.97 13.43 4.38
C CYS A 52 6.44 13.85 4.18
N TYR A 53 7.35 12.91 3.93
CA TYR A 53 8.80 13.22 3.83
C TYR A 53 9.37 13.17 2.41
N LYS A 54 8.66 12.54 1.45
CA LYS A 54 9.01 12.40 0.03
C LYS A 54 7.84 12.84 -0.87
N SER A 55 7.17 13.94 -0.49
CA SER A 55 6.06 14.53 -1.25
C SER A 55 6.41 14.86 -2.71
N ASN A 56 7.69 15.10 -3.01
CA ASN A 56 8.17 15.41 -4.36
C ASN A 56 8.44 14.17 -5.23
N ALA A 57 8.65 13.00 -4.62
CA ALA A 57 8.99 11.76 -5.33
C ALA A 57 7.78 10.83 -5.51
N ASN A 58 6.77 10.94 -4.65
CA ASN A 58 5.58 10.10 -4.66
C ASN A 58 4.32 10.98 -4.75
N PRO A 59 3.53 10.90 -5.83
CA PRO A 59 2.29 11.68 -5.94
C PRO A 59 1.31 11.27 -4.84
N ARG A 60 0.74 12.27 -4.16
CA ARG A 60 -0.18 12.04 -3.05
C ARG A 60 -1.53 11.54 -3.57
N ILE A 61 -1.95 10.37 -3.09
CA ILE A 61 -3.25 9.77 -3.41
C ILE A 61 -4.37 10.68 -2.88
N LYS A 62 -5.17 11.26 -3.77
CA LYS A 62 -6.30 12.14 -3.43
C LYS A 62 -7.63 11.39 -3.35
N LYS A 63 -7.77 10.32 -4.13
CA LYS A 63 -8.99 9.52 -4.27
C LYS A 63 -8.61 8.06 -4.39
N ILE A 64 -9.52 7.17 -4.01
CA ILE A 64 -9.31 5.73 -4.15
C ILE A 64 -9.16 5.28 -5.61
N GLU A 65 -9.80 5.99 -6.54
CA GLU A 65 -9.76 5.71 -7.98
C GLU A 65 -8.35 5.85 -8.59
N ASP A 66 -7.46 6.57 -7.91
CA ASP A 66 -6.05 6.73 -8.29
C ASP A 66 -5.25 5.43 -8.08
N ILE A 67 -5.76 4.52 -7.24
CA ILE A 67 -5.13 3.24 -6.95
C ILE A 67 -5.51 2.23 -8.03
N VAL A 68 -4.51 1.73 -8.76
CA VAL A 68 -4.74 0.67 -9.76
C VAL A 68 -5.30 -0.57 -9.07
N ASN A 69 -6.33 -1.18 -9.68
CA ASN A 69 -7.01 -2.37 -9.16
C ASN A 69 -7.87 -2.10 -7.91
N TYR A 70 -8.28 -0.85 -7.64
CA TYR A 70 -9.11 -0.54 -6.48
C TYR A 70 -10.48 -1.27 -6.46
N ARG A 71 -10.99 -1.66 -7.64
CA ARG A 71 -12.29 -2.35 -7.78
C ARG A 71 -12.30 -3.79 -7.29
N THR A 72 -11.13 -4.40 -7.08
CA THR A 72 -11.01 -5.74 -6.52
C THR A 72 -10.85 -5.74 -5.01
N LEU A 73 -10.86 -4.57 -4.37
CA LEU A 73 -10.83 -4.46 -2.92
C LEU A 73 -12.25 -4.57 -2.36
N GLU A 74 -12.34 -5.19 -1.19
CA GLU A 74 -13.56 -5.29 -0.41
C GLU A 74 -13.93 -3.94 0.23
N GLU A 75 -15.19 -3.77 0.60
CA GLU A 75 -15.71 -2.51 1.14
C GLU A 75 -14.95 -2.09 2.42
N ASP A 76 -14.60 -3.05 3.29
CA ASP A 76 -13.74 -2.88 4.47
C ASP A 76 -12.33 -2.34 4.14
N GLU A 77 -11.74 -2.77 3.03
CA GLU A 77 -10.43 -2.25 2.63
C GLU A 77 -10.57 -0.82 2.06
N VAL A 78 -11.66 -0.57 1.32
CA VAL A 78 -11.99 0.73 0.72
C VAL A 78 -12.20 1.80 1.79
N GLU A 79 -12.91 1.47 2.88
CA GLU A 79 -13.11 2.38 4.00
C GLU A 79 -11.81 2.70 4.74
N VAL A 80 -10.91 1.72 4.93
CA VAL A 80 -9.58 1.95 5.51
C VAL A 80 -8.78 2.93 4.64
N PHE A 81 -8.79 2.75 3.32
CA PHE A 81 -8.13 3.70 2.41
C PHE A 81 -8.77 5.09 2.46
N ASN A 82 -10.10 5.18 2.48
CA ASN A 82 -10.80 6.46 2.59
C ASN A 82 -10.48 7.17 3.91
N ALA A 83 -10.40 6.41 5.01
CA ALA A 83 -10.01 6.91 6.31
C ALA A 83 -8.57 7.44 6.29
N LEU A 84 -7.64 6.73 5.64
CA LEU A 84 -6.24 7.16 5.48
C LEU A 84 -6.13 8.44 4.61
N ILE A 85 -6.91 8.54 3.53
CA ILE A 85 -6.98 9.75 2.68
C ILE A 85 -7.47 10.96 3.49
N ARG A 86 -8.53 10.77 4.28
CA ARG A 86 -9.14 11.84 5.09
C ARG A 86 -8.30 12.27 6.28
N LYS A 87 -7.79 11.32 7.07
CA LYS A 87 -7.09 11.60 8.34
C LYS A 87 -5.58 11.84 8.16
N GLY A 88 -4.97 11.33 7.10
CA GLY A 88 -3.51 11.16 7.05
C GLY A 88 -3.04 10.10 8.04
N ALA A 89 -1.85 9.52 7.84
CA ALA A 89 -1.38 8.33 8.58
C ALA A 89 -1.63 8.43 10.10
N PRO A 90 -2.50 7.58 10.68
CA PRO A 90 -2.50 7.36 12.12
C PRO A 90 -1.25 6.57 12.50
N ALA A 91 -0.65 6.94 13.63
CA ALA A 91 0.41 6.16 14.25
C ALA A 91 -0.12 4.76 14.58
N ALA A 92 0.60 3.75 14.07
CA ALA A 92 0.65 2.37 14.54
C ALA A 92 -0.43 1.94 15.55
N GLU A 93 -1.57 1.46 15.08
CA GLU A 93 -2.31 0.39 15.77
C GLU A 93 -3.25 -0.28 14.74
N ALA A 94 -3.32 -1.62 14.78
CA ALA A 94 -4.20 -2.51 14.02
C ALA A 94 -4.19 -2.39 12.48
N ALA A 95 -3.34 -3.17 11.82
CA ALA A 95 -3.81 -3.85 10.61
C ALA A 95 -4.76 -4.95 11.12
N PRO A 96 -6.04 -4.99 10.72
CA PRO A 96 -6.83 -6.19 10.99
C PRO A 96 -6.22 -7.30 10.15
N ALA A 97 -5.45 -8.16 10.83
CA ALA A 97 -5.24 -9.51 10.36
C ALA A 97 -6.61 -10.18 10.25
N ALA A 98 -6.81 -10.91 9.15
CA ALA A 98 -7.85 -11.89 8.93
C ALA A 98 -9.30 -11.38 8.78
N ILE A 99 -9.80 -11.39 7.54
CA ILE A 99 -11.05 -12.13 7.24
C ILE A 99 -10.89 -13.00 5.98
N ALA A 100 -11.03 -14.31 6.23
CA ALA A 100 -11.57 -15.38 5.38
C ALA A 100 -11.38 -15.36 3.84
N ALA A 101 -10.47 -16.23 3.40
CA ALA A 101 -10.71 -17.34 2.47
C ALA A 101 -11.84 -17.24 1.42
N SER A 102 -11.45 -17.46 0.17
CA SER A 102 -12.23 -18.34 -0.72
C SER A 102 -11.27 -19.24 -1.50
N PRO A 103 -11.42 -20.58 -1.41
CA PRO A 103 -10.61 -21.50 -2.20
C PRO A 103 -11.11 -21.45 -3.64
N ILE A 104 -10.22 -21.23 -4.61
CA ILE A 104 -10.56 -21.59 -5.99
C ILE A 104 -10.38 -23.10 -6.12
N ALA A 105 -11.48 -23.78 -6.40
CA ALA A 105 -11.51 -25.18 -6.82
C ALA A 105 -10.87 -25.36 -8.20
#